data_AF-A0AAD9NIU1-F1
#
_entry.id   AF-A0AAD9NIU1-F1
#
_cell.length_a   1.000
_cell.length_b   1.000
_cell.length_c   1.000
_cell.angle_alpha   90.00
_cell.angle_beta   90.00
_cell.angle_gamma   90.00
#
_symmetry.space_group_name_H-M   'P 1'
#
loop_
_entity.id
_entity.type
_entity.pdbx_description
1 polymer ?
#
loop_
_entity_poly.entity_id
_entity_poly.type
_entity_poly.pdbx_seq_one_letter_code
_entity_poly.pdbx_strand_id
1 'polypeptide(L)'
;MSLLLINLAIVDTLILFIWTSQTAIPAFCNYFNGCLLYDRIKRAVWAYGWPFGTTVQLMGTWSIVSITFSRFVSVCWPSRAPHLNSRYQITMRTLAIHMGCIVFSSFRFAEVYIVYDKNGNMIYRKTVLASSVIYKYLYRIVLYYCITYLMPLSLLVYFTVRLCTNLRAMNKKRQEMTKKAKERSDLTFSLVVVVVVFIICQLPNPIRRLLYVIHGPFRMGCGYPNFYFSSWAVIFVNFNSACNFFIFCLCSPGFRRQLKQMVARRRRVQPLVSSTTVHGGSINTLSAQISGHL
;
A
#
# COMPACT_ATOMS: atom_id res chain seq x y z
N MET A 1 9.28 4.73 -10.75
CA MET A 1 8.54 5.59 -9.80
C MET A 1 7.03 5.42 -9.93
N SER A 2 6.40 5.82 -11.04
CA SER A 2 4.93 5.78 -11.19
C SER A 2 4.33 4.38 -10.98
N LEU A 3 4.99 3.33 -11.49
CA LEU A 3 4.54 1.93 -11.31
C LEU A 3 4.45 1.50 -9.83
N LEU A 4 5.40 1.90 -8.99
CA LEU A 4 5.38 1.56 -7.56
C LEU A 4 4.23 2.26 -6.82
N LEU A 5 3.94 3.51 -7.20
CA LEU A 5 2.83 4.26 -6.62
C LEU A 5 1.47 3.70 -7.06
N ILE A 6 1.35 3.27 -8.33
CA ILE A 6 0.15 2.58 -8.82
C ILE A 6 -0.04 1.26 -8.08
N ASN A 7 1.02 0.46 -7.95
CA ASN A 7 0.97 -0.79 -7.20
C ASN A 7 0.51 -0.55 -5.76
N LEU A 8 1.10 0.42 -5.07
CA LEU A 8 0.72 0.76 -3.70
C LEU A 8 -0.75 1.21 -3.62
N ALA A 9 -1.23 2.04 -4.57
CA ALA A 9 -2.62 2.48 -4.59
C ALA A 9 -3.60 1.31 -4.79
N ILE A 10 -3.28 0.35 -5.66
CA ILE A 10 -4.07 -0.88 -5.83
C ILE A 10 -4.11 -1.66 -4.52
N VAL A 11 -2.94 -1.87 -3.91
CA VAL A 11 -2.83 -2.63 -2.66
C VAL A 11 -3.58 -1.93 -1.50
N ASP A 12 -3.43 -0.62 -1.33
CA ASP A 12 -4.14 0.15 -0.30
C ASP A 12 -5.67 0.12 -0.53
N THR A 13 -6.12 0.17 -1.79
CA THR A 13 -7.55 0.02 -2.12
C THR A 13 -8.07 -1.36 -1.74
N LEU A 14 -7.29 -2.41 -2.01
CA LEU A 14 -7.63 -3.78 -1.59
C LEU A 14 -7.66 -3.90 -0.07
N ILE A 15 -6.71 -3.32 0.66
CA ILE A 15 -6.70 -3.31 2.14
C ILE A 15 -7.99 -2.67 2.65
N LEU A 16 -8.33 -1.46 2.18
CA LEU A 16 -9.54 -0.76 2.59
C LEU A 16 -10.79 -1.60 2.33
N PHE A 17 -10.91 -2.18 1.14
CA PHE A 17 -12.06 -3.00 0.78
C PHE A 17 -12.17 -4.28 1.64
N ILE A 18 -11.06 -4.99 1.82
CA ILE A 18 -11.02 -6.26 2.56
C ILE A 18 -11.32 -6.03 4.04
N TRP A 19 -10.65 -5.07 4.69
CA TRP A 19 -10.87 -4.83 6.11
C TRP A 19 -12.23 -4.22 6.39
N THR A 20 -12.70 -3.30 5.55
CA THR A 20 -14.04 -2.72 5.69
C THR A 20 -15.13 -3.76 5.50
N SER A 21 -15.03 -4.62 4.47
CA SER A 21 -16.02 -5.70 4.27
C SER A 21 -16.05 -6.68 5.44
N GLN A 22 -14.88 -7.05 5.98
CA GLN A 22 -14.77 -7.94 7.13
C GLN A 22 -15.42 -7.40 8.40
N THR A 23 -15.39 -6.08 8.61
CA THR A 23 -16.00 -5.45 9.79
C THR A 23 -17.44 -5.01 9.56
N ALA A 24 -17.74 -4.44 8.39
CA ALA A 24 -19.04 -3.83 8.09
C ALA A 24 -20.13 -4.89 7.90
N ILE A 25 -19.84 -6.00 7.20
CA ILE A 25 -20.85 -7.04 6.92
C ILE A 25 -21.38 -7.67 8.23
N PRO A 26 -20.53 -8.13 9.17
CA PRO A 26 -21.04 -8.63 10.45
C PRO A 26 -21.71 -7.53 11.29
N ALA A 27 -21.20 -6.31 11.29
CA ALA A 27 -21.80 -5.21 12.06
C ALA A 27 -23.22 -4.87 11.56
N PHE A 28 -23.41 -4.80 10.24
CA PHE A 28 -24.70 -4.54 9.61
C PHE A 28 -25.70 -5.66 9.90
N CYS A 29 -25.29 -6.92 9.73
CA CYS A 29 -26.12 -8.07 10.05
C CYS A 29 -26.56 -8.11 11.52
N ASN A 30 -25.69 -7.71 12.44
CA ASN A 30 -25.99 -7.65 13.87
C ASN A 30 -26.95 -6.49 14.20
N TYR A 31 -26.81 -5.34 13.53
CA TYR A 31 -27.66 -4.17 13.77
C TYR A 31 -29.11 -4.40 13.31
N PHE A 32 -29.31 -5.02 12.14
CA PHE A 32 -30.64 -5.24 11.57
C PHE A 32 -31.32 -6.55 12.02
N ASN A 33 -30.67 -7.37 12.86
CA ASN A 33 -31.14 -8.71 13.28
C ASN A 33 -31.58 -9.63 12.12
N GLY A 34 -31.18 -9.32 10.87
CA GLY A 34 -31.80 -9.86 9.67
C GLY A 34 -31.06 -11.03 9.01
N CYS A 35 -29.85 -11.34 9.45
CA CYS A 35 -29.04 -12.38 8.82
C CYS A 35 -29.20 -13.72 9.56
N LEU A 36 -30.07 -14.61 9.06
CA LEU A 36 -30.19 -16.01 9.53
C LEU A 36 -28.83 -16.76 9.51
N LEU A 37 -27.93 -16.33 8.63
CA LEU A 37 -26.59 -16.86 8.46
C LEU A 37 -25.50 -15.99 9.11
N TYR A 38 -25.84 -14.99 9.95
CA TYR A 38 -24.88 -14.06 10.58
C TYR A 38 -23.68 -14.79 11.15
N ASP A 39 -23.98 -15.83 11.91
CA ASP A 39 -23.03 -16.63 12.64
C ASP A 39 -22.10 -17.43 11.71
N ARG A 40 -22.63 -17.95 10.59
CA ARG A 40 -21.85 -18.62 9.55
C ARG A 40 -21.00 -17.62 8.74
N ILE A 41 -21.57 -16.49 8.35
CA ILE A 41 -20.88 -15.43 7.59
C ILE A 41 -19.73 -14.86 8.40
N LYS A 42 -19.99 -14.43 9.65
CA LYS A 42 -18.95 -13.95 10.57
C LYS A 42 -17.84 -14.98 10.72
N ARG A 43 -18.19 -16.27 10.80
CA ARG A 43 -17.20 -17.32 10.97
C ARG A 43 -16.35 -17.59 9.71
N ALA A 44 -16.99 -17.64 8.55
CA ALA A 44 -16.29 -17.80 7.26
C ALA A 44 -15.37 -16.61 6.96
N VAL A 45 -15.88 -15.39 7.16
CA VAL A 45 -15.14 -14.13 6.98
C VAL A 45 -13.92 -14.09 7.88
N TRP A 46 -14.03 -14.54 9.13
CA TRP A 46 -12.87 -14.58 10.02
C TRP A 46 -11.86 -15.67 9.62
N ALA A 47 -12.30 -16.89 9.28
CA ALA A 47 -11.39 -17.98 8.89
C ALA A 47 -10.55 -17.67 7.66
N TYR A 48 -11.19 -17.20 6.59
CA TYR A 48 -10.52 -16.99 5.30
C TYR A 48 -10.16 -15.53 5.04
N GLY A 49 -11.01 -14.60 5.50
CA GLY A 49 -10.76 -13.18 5.32
C GLY A 49 -9.57 -12.70 6.15
N TRP A 50 -9.41 -13.15 7.39
CA TRP A 50 -8.28 -12.73 8.22
C TRP A 50 -6.90 -13.03 7.60
N PRO A 51 -6.56 -14.28 7.21
CA PRO A 51 -5.27 -14.56 6.57
C PRO A 51 -5.13 -13.80 5.25
N PHE A 52 -6.19 -13.66 4.47
CA PHE A 52 -6.17 -12.89 3.22
C PHE A 52 -5.87 -11.40 3.46
N GLY A 53 -6.61 -10.73 4.34
CA GLY A 53 -6.43 -9.31 4.65
C GLY A 53 -5.04 -9.01 5.21
N THR A 54 -4.51 -9.90 6.05
CA THR A 54 -3.13 -9.75 6.54
C THR A 54 -2.06 -9.99 5.47
N THR A 55 -2.33 -10.83 4.46
CA THR A 55 -1.43 -11.03 3.32
C THR A 55 -1.32 -9.76 2.49
N VAL A 56 -2.46 -9.16 2.14
CA VAL A 56 -2.50 -7.91 1.37
C VAL A 56 -1.88 -6.75 2.16
N GLN A 57 -2.12 -6.69 3.47
CA GLN A 57 -1.48 -5.72 4.35
C GLN A 57 0.06 -5.86 4.37
N LEU A 58 0.56 -7.09 4.35
CA LEU A 58 2.00 -7.35 4.28
C LEU A 58 2.57 -6.88 2.92
N MET A 59 1.86 -7.16 1.82
CA MET A 59 2.23 -6.66 0.49
C MET A 59 2.29 -5.12 0.44
N GLY A 60 1.35 -4.44 1.10
CA GLY A 60 1.34 -2.97 1.19
C GLY A 60 2.55 -2.44 1.95
N THR A 61 2.84 -3.04 3.10
CA THR A 61 4.02 -2.70 3.92
C THR A 61 5.32 -2.81 3.12
N TRP A 62 5.54 -3.93 2.43
CA TRP A 62 6.75 -4.12 1.63
C TRP A 62 6.77 -3.28 0.34
N SER A 63 5.61 -2.89 -0.18
CA SER A 63 5.52 -1.92 -1.28
C SER A 63 6.01 -0.54 -0.85
N ILE A 64 5.67 -0.09 0.36
CA ILE A 64 6.19 1.17 0.92
C ILE A 64 7.71 1.10 1.08
N VAL A 65 8.25 -0.01 1.63
CA VAL A 65 9.71 -0.23 1.72
C VAL A 65 10.36 -0.15 0.33
N SER A 66 9.76 -0.78 -0.69
CA SER A 66 10.25 -0.74 -2.08
C SER A 66 10.23 0.68 -2.69
N ILE A 67 9.23 1.49 -2.37
CA ILE A 67 9.16 2.90 -2.78
C ILE A 67 10.28 3.70 -2.13
N THR A 68 10.45 3.56 -0.81
CA THR A 68 11.50 4.26 -0.05
C THR A 68 12.89 3.86 -0.53
N PHE A 69 13.11 2.56 -0.80
CA PHE A 69 14.35 2.07 -1.40
C PHE A 69 14.60 2.68 -2.79
N SER A 70 13.58 2.70 -3.66
CA SER A 70 13.69 3.30 -5.00
C SER A 70 14.08 4.79 -4.92
N ARG A 71 13.52 5.52 -3.95
CA ARG A 71 13.88 6.92 -3.67
C ARG A 71 15.30 7.06 -3.13
N PHE A 72 15.68 6.23 -2.17
CA PHE A 72 17.04 6.17 -1.64
C PHE A 72 18.06 5.97 -2.75
N VAL A 73 17.88 4.97 -3.61
CA VAL A 73 18.77 4.69 -4.75
C VAL A 73 18.82 5.90 -5.70
N SER A 74 17.69 6.51 -6.02
CA SER A 74 17.64 7.66 -6.96
C SER A 74 18.44 8.86 -6.50
N VAL A 75 18.58 9.04 -5.18
CA VAL A 75 19.22 10.23 -4.59
C VAL A 75 20.62 9.94 -4.09
N CYS A 76 20.80 8.83 -3.38
CA CYS A 76 22.08 8.47 -2.78
C CYS A 76 23.02 7.78 -3.76
N TRP A 77 22.48 7.07 -4.77
CA TRP A 77 23.25 6.37 -5.80
C TRP A 77 22.79 6.73 -7.22
N PRO A 78 22.95 8.00 -7.63
CA PRO A 78 22.44 8.48 -8.91
C PRO A 78 23.02 7.72 -10.11
N SER A 79 24.27 7.26 -10.04
CA SER A 79 24.91 6.47 -11.11
C SER A 79 24.27 5.10 -11.32
N ARG A 80 23.78 4.45 -10.25
CA ARG A 80 23.15 3.13 -10.32
C ARG A 80 21.63 3.19 -10.50
N ALA A 81 21.03 4.38 -10.31
CA ALA A 81 19.59 4.57 -10.38
C ALA A 81 18.95 4.16 -11.71
N PRO A 82 19.52 4.42 -12.90
CA PRO A 82 18.93 4.00 -14.16
C PRO A 82 18.79 2.48 -14.28
N HIS A 83 19.77 1.74 -13.77
CA HIS A 83 19.75 0.28 -13.78
C HIS A 83 18.77 -0.27 -12.72
N LEU A 84 18.94 0.12 -11.45
CA LEU A 84 18.17 -0.41 -10.31
C LEU A 84 16.71 0.05 -10.27
N ASN A 85 16.40 1.19 -10.86
CA ASN A 85 15.04 1.72 -10.98
C ASN A 85 14.52 1.67 -12.42
N SER A 86 15.12 0.82 -13.28
CA SER A 86 14.55 0.50 -14.58
C SER A 86 13.16 -0.13 -14.41
N ARG A 87 12.30 0.02 -15.43
CA ARG A 87 10.92 -0.52 -15.38
C ARG A 87 10.92 -2.02 -15.11
N TYR A 88 11.77 -2.76 -15.81
CA TYR A 88 11.92 -4.20 -15.65
C TYR A 88 12.33 -4.58 -14.21
N GLN A 89 13.38 -3.98 -13.66
CA GLN A 89 13.85 -4.30 -12.30
C GLN A 89 12.83 -3.95 -11.23
N ILE A 90 12.11 -2.82 -11.37
CA ILE A 90 11.02 -2.45 -10.46
C ILE A 90 9.90 -3.48 -10.50
N THR A 91 9.48 -3.92 -11.69
CA THR A 91 8.42 -4.91 -11.86
C THR A 91 8.84 -6.25 -11.26
N MET A 92 10.02 -6.76 -11.61
CA MET A 92 10.54 -8.03 -11.08
C MET A 92 10.67 -8.01 -9.57
N ARG A 93 11.24 -6.93 -8.99
CA ARG A 93 11.34 -6.77 -7.53
C ARG A 93 9.97 -6.74 -6.87
N THR A 94 9.00 -6.03 -7.46
CA THR A 94 7.64 -5.94 -6.91
C THR A 94 6.98 -7.31 -6.93
N LEU A 95 7.04 -8.03 -8.06
CA LEU A 95 6.50 -9.38 -8.18
C LEU A 95 7.14 -10.35 -7.19
N ALA A 96 8.48 -10.37 -7.09
CA ALA A 96 9.20 -11.22 -6.16
C ALA A 96 8.78 -10.95 -4.70
N ILE A 97 8.65 -9.68 -4.30
CA ILE A 97 8.16 -9.30 -2.98
C ILE A 97 6.73 -9.81 -2.74
N HIS A 98 5.83 -9.64 -3.71
CA HIS A 98 4.43 -10.03 -3.57
C HIS A 98 4.29 -11.56 -3.47
N MET A 99 5.04 -12.30 -4.29
CA MET A 99 5.12 -13.75 -4.20
C MET A 99 5.67 -14.20 -2.85
N GLY A 100 6.75 -13.57 -2.36
CA GLY A 100 7.28 -13.85 -1.03
C GLY A 100 6.25 -13.61 0.09
N CYS A 101 5.45 -12.55 0.00
CA CYS A 101 4.37 -12.28 0.95
C CYS A 101 3.28 -13.36 0.93
N ILE A 102 2.90 -13.84 -0.27
CA ILE A 102 1.91 -14.90 -0.44
C ILE A 102 2.44 -16.23 0.12
N VAL A 103 3.67 -16.61 -0.23
CA VAL A 103 4.31 -17.84 0.27
C VAL A 103 4.42 -17.80 1.79
N PHE A 104 4.90 -16.68 2.34
CA PHE A 104 4.98 -16.51 3.80
C PHE A 104 3.61 -16.63 4.46
N SER A 105 2.56 -16.09 3.85
CA SER A 105 1.22 -16.08 4.42
C SER A 105 0.45 -17.39 4.22
N SER A 106 0.87 -18.24 3.26
CA SER A 106 0.22 -19.52 2.97
C SER A 106 0.10 -20.42 4.20
N PHE A 107 1.12 -20.43 5.07
CA PHE A 107 1.11 -21.15 6.33
C PHE A 107 -0.04 -20.75 7.27
N ARG A 108 -0.49 -19.48 7.23
CA ARG A 108 -1.64 -19.03 8.03
C ARG A 108 -2.97 -19.58 7.53
N PHE A 109 -3.11 -19.78 6.21
CA PHE A 109 -4.30 -20.42 5.65
C PHE A 109 -4.40 -21.88 6.09
N ALA A 110 -3.26 -22.54 6.37
CA ALA A 110 -3.21 -23.90 6.89
C ALA A 110 -3.41 -24.01 8.42
N GLU A 111 -3.64 -22.91 9.15
CA GLU A 111 -3.80 -22.95 10.62
C GLU A 111 -5.17 -23.47 11.07
N VAL A 112 -6.22 -23.20 10.28
CA VAL A 112 -7.61 -23.41 10.69
C VAL A 112 -8.36 -24.10 9.56
N TYR A 113 -9.17 -25.09 9.92
CA TYR A 113 -10.16 -25.69 9.03
C TYR A 113 -11.54 -25.63 9.68
N ILE A 114 -12.57 -25.58 8.83
CA ILE A 114 -13.96 -25.47 9.25
C ILE A 114 -14.56 -26.86 9.34
N VAL A 115 -15.19 -27.17 10.47
CA VAL A 115 -15.95 -28.40 10.68
C VAL A 115 -17.38 -28.03 11.06
N TYR A 116 -18.34 -28.89 10.73
CA TYR A 116 -19.72 -28.74 11.18
C TYR A 116 -19.96 -29.61 12.41
N ASP A 117 -20.48 -29.01 13.47
CA ASP A 117 -20.94 -29.73 14.65
C ASP A 117 -22.23 -30.53 14.34
N LYS A 118 -22.62 -31.45 15.23
CA LYS A 118 -23.83 -32.27 15.13
C LYS A 118 -25.10 -31.44 14.91
N ASN A 119 -25.11 -30.22 15.41
CA ASN A 119 -26.21 -29.25 15.26
C ASN A 119 -26.15 -28.44 13.95
N GLY A 120 -25.25 -28.78 13.01
CA GLY A 120 -25.08 -28.05 11.74
C GLY A 120 -24.38 -26.69 11.89
N ASN A 121 -23.76 -26.43 13.06
CA ASN A 121 -23.04 -25.19 13.35
C ASN A 121 -21.59 -25.26 12.86
N MET A 122 -21.14 -24.23 12.13
CA MET A 122 -19.73 -24.10 11.75
C MET A 122 -18.87 -23.84 12.99
N ILE A 123 -17.90 -24.71 13.25
CA ILE A 123 -16.89 -24.57 14.30
C ILE A 123 -15.48 -24.55 13.70
N TYR A 124 -14.56 -23.87 14.39
CA TYR A 124 -13.16 -23.83 13.98
C TYR A 124 -12.38 -24.92 14.69
N ARG A 125 -11.58 -25.67 13.93
CA ARG A 125 -10.56 -26.52 14.52
C ARG A 125 -9.18 -26.10 14.06
N LYS A 126 -8.24 -26.11 15.00
CA LYS A 126 -6.83 -25.86 14.73
C LYS A 126 -6.23 -27.12 14.11
N THR A 127 -5.38 -26.95 13.12
CA THR A 127 -4.60 -28.06 12.55
C THR A 127 -3.52 -28.54 13.53
N VAL A 128 -2.93 -29.70 13.25
CA VAL A 128 -1.75 -30.22 13.98
C VAL A 128 -0.60 -29.21 13.91
N LEU A 129 -0.42 -28.58 12.75
CA LEU A 129 0.55 -27.50 12.54
C LEU A 129 0.32 -26.34 13.51
N ALA A 130 -0.91 -25.83 13.61
CA ALA A 130 -1.26 -24.73 14.51
C ALA A 130 -1.14 -25.07 16.00
N SER A 131 -1.15 -26.37 16.34
CA SER A 131 -1.02 -26.88 17.71
C SER A 131 0.43 -27.12 18.13
N SER A 132 1.37 -27.18 17.17
CA SER A 132 2.80 -27.31 17.46
C SER A 132 3.35 -26.08 18.18
N VAL A 133 4.08 -26.33 19.28
CA VAL A 133 4.74 -25.29 20.09
C VAL A 133 5.77 -24.53 19.24
N ILE A 134 6.55 -25.26 18.42
CA ILE A 134 7.57 -24.68 17.56
C ILE A 134 6.93 -23.71 16.55
N TYR A 135 5.85 -24.14 15.90
CA TYR A 135 5.12 -23.28 14.96
C TYR A 135 4.58 -22.01 15.63
N LYS A 136 4.02 -22.15 16.84
CA LYS A 136 3.47 -21.01 17.60
C LYS A 136 4.54 -19.97 17.93
N TYR A 137 5.69 -20.38 18.45
CA TYR A 137 6.73 -19.43 18.86
C TYR A 137 7.58 -18.94 17.69
N LEU A 138 8.06 -19.84 16.82
CA LEU A 138 8.93 -19.46 15.72
C LEU A 138 8.17 -18.71 14.62
N TYR A 139 7.11 -19.31 14.08
CA TYR A 139 6.38 -18.71 12.96
C TYR A 139 5.45 -17.60 13.41
N ARG A 140 4.49 -17.90 14.29
CA ARG A 140 3.42 -16.93 14.62
C ARG A 140 3.94 -15.74 15.42
N ILE A 141 4.99 -15.90 16.23
CA ILE A 141 5.57 -14.83 17.05
C ILE A 141 6.81 -14.26 16.36
N VAL A 142 7.94 -14.98 16.36
CA VAL A 142 9.23 -14.41 15.95
C VAL A 142 9.21 -13.96 14.48
N LEU A 143 9.00 -14.89 13.54
CA LEU A 143 9.04 -14.59 12.11
C LEU A 143 7.96 -13.56 11.72
N TYR A 144 6.74 -13.71 12.24
CA TYR A 144 5.65 -12.79 11.93
C TYR A 144 5.98 -11.33 12.30
N TYR A 145 6.46 -11.07 13.52
CA TYR A 145 6.79 -9.70 13.93
C TYR A 145 8.07 -9.19 13.28
N CYS A 146 9.06 -10.06 13.06
CA CYS A 146 10.25 -9.70 12.33
C CYS A 146 9.90 -9.21 10.91
N ILE A 147 9.10 -9.97 10.17
CA ILE A 147 8.80 -9.70 8.75
C ILE A 147 7.73 -8.63 8.58
N THR A 148 6.74 -8.56 9.48
CA THR A 148 5.62 -7.61 9.35
C THR A 148 5.91 -6.25 9.98
N TYR A 149 6.83 -6.18 10.96
CA TYR A 149 7.07 -4.95 11.74
C TYR A 149 8.55 -4.56 11.82
N LEU A 150 9.40 -5.37 12.45
CA LEU A 150 10.77 -4.94 12.78
C LEU A 150 11.63 -4.68 11.54
N MET A 151 11.60 -5.57 10.55
CA MET A 151 12.40 -5.46 9.34
C MET A 151 11.90 -4.33 8.41
N PRO A 152 10.58 -4.19 8.12
CA PRO A 152 10.09 -3.04 7.39
C PRO A 152 10.42 -1.71 8.08
N LEU A 153 10.23 -1.62 9.39
CA LEU A 153 10.51 -0.40 10.15
C LEU A 153 12.00 -0.03 10.10
N SER A 154 12.89 -0.98 10.36
CA SER A 154 14.33 -0.73 10.36
C SER A 154 14.83 -0.27 8.99
N LEU A 155 14.35 -0.91 7.90
CA LEU A 155 14.67 -0.50 6.54
C LEU A 155 14.12 0.89 6.20
N LEU A 156 12.89 1.19 6.60
CA LEU A 156 12.28 2.49 6.37
C LEU A 156 13.04 3.61 7.09
N VAL A 157 13.38 3.40 8.36
CA VAL A 157 14.17 4.36 9.15
C VAL A 157 15.55 4.53 8.52
N TYR A 158 16.24 3.43 8.22
CA TYR A 158 17.58 3.47 7.63
C TYR A 158 17.58 4.24 6.29
N PHE A 159 16.71 3.88 5.34
CA PHE A 159 16.66 4.54 4.04
C PHE A 159 16.26 6.01 4.16
N THR A 160 15.30 6.34 5.03
CA THR A 160 14.84 7.71 5.22
C THR A 160 15.91 8.58 5.86
N VAL A 161 16.61 8.09 6.89
CA VAL A 161 17.73 8.81 7.53
C VAL A 161 18.84 9.09 6.51
N ARG A 162 19.29 8.06 5.77
CA ARG A 162 20.35 8.21 4.77
C ARG A 162 19.95 9.15 3.62
N LEU A 163 18.69 9.09 3.21
CA LEU A 163 18.13 10.00 2.22
C LEU A 163 18.16 11.46 2.73
N CYS A 164 17.67 11.70 3.94
CA CYS A 164 17.67 13.01 4.58
C CYS A 164 19.09 13.58 4.71
N THR A 165 20.05 12.77 5.18
CA THR A 165 21.43 13.21 5.38
C THR A 165 22.10 13.59 4.06
N ASN A 166 21.94 12.76 3.02
CA ASN A 166 22.49 13.07 1.70
C ASN A 166 21.83 14.30 1.07
N LEU A 167 20.51 14.46 1.22
CA LEU A 167 19.83 15.64 0.68
C LEU A 167 20.24 16.93 1.40
N ARG A 168 20.43 16.90 2.72
CA ARG A 168 20.97 18.05 3.46
C ARG A 168 22.38 18.40 3.00
N ALA A 169 23.25 17.40 2.83
CA ALA A 169 24.61 17.61 2.32
C ALA A 169 24.61 18.19 0.89
N MET A 170 23.76 17.67 0.01
CA MET A 170 23.59 18.19 -1.35
C MET A 170 23.03 19.62 -1.37
N ASN A 171 22.07 19.93 -0.49
CA ASN A 171 21.48 21.26 -0.40
C ASN A 171 22.47 22.28 0.17
N LYS A 172 23.28 21.93 1.17
CA LYS A 172 24.36 22.80 1.67
C LYS A 172 25.35 23.16 0.56
N LYS A 173 25.68 22.20 -0.32
CA LYS A 173 26.53 22.44 -1.51
C LYS A 173 25.83 23.18 -2.66
N ARG A 174 24.50 23.33 -2.63
CA ARG A 174 23.69 23.93 -3.71
C ARG A 174 22.90 25.17 -3.30
N GLN A 175 23.05 25.64 -2.06
CA GLN A 175 22.41 26.87 -1.59
C GLN A 175 22.88 28.12 -2.37
N GLU A 176 23.90 27.98 -3.21
CA GLU A 176 24.33 29.00 -4.17
C GLU A 176 23.54 29.00 -5.50
N MET A 177 22.75 27.96 -5.84
CA MET A 177 22.02 27.89 -7.13
C MET A 177 20.66 27.16 -7.10
N THR A 178 19.58 27.93 -6.95
CA THR A 178 18.27 27.78 -7.64
C THR A 178 17.23 26.71 -7.18
N LYS A 179 15.95 27.03 -7.47
CA LYS A 179 14.62 26.35 -7.33
C LYS A 179 14.53 24.81 -7.21
N LYS A 180 15.51 24.03 -7.70
CA LYS A 180 15.51 22.55 -7.67
C LYS A 180 15.63 21.96 -6.24
N ALA A 181 16.08 22.75 -5.27
CA ALA A 181 16.14 22.34 -3.86
C ALA A 181 14.73 22.14 -3.24
N LYS A 182 13.75 22.96 -3.63
CA LYS A 182 12.39 22.95 -3.06
C LYS A 182 11.62 21.67 -3.39
N GLU A 183 11.63 21.23 -4.66
CA GLU A 183 10.93 19.99 -5.07
C GLU A 183 11.49 18.72 -4.40
N ARG A 184 12.78 18.69 -4.06
CA ARG A 184 13.41 17.57 -3.34
C ARG A 184 13.09 17.57 -1.85
N SER A 185 12.93 18.75 -1.24
CA SER A 185 12.54 18.90 0.15
C SER A 185 11.15 18.31 0.41
N ASP A 186 10.17 18.66 -0.44
CA ASP A 186 8.79 18.18 -0.33
C ASP A 186 8.69 16.65 -0.38
N LEU A 187 9.50 16.03 -1.25
CA LEU A 187 9.54 14.57 -1.39
C LEU A 187 10.13 13.85 -0.18
N THR A 188 11.12 14.45 0.48
CA THR A 188 11.76 13.86 1.67
C THR A 188 10.82 13.91 2.86
N PHE A 189 10.10 15.03 2.98
CA PHE A 189 9.04 15.20 3.96
C PHE A 189 7.96 14.12 3.81
N SER A 190 7.53 13.80 2.58
CA SER A 190 6.56 12.73 2.37
C SER A 190 7.00 11.39 2.95
N LEU A 191 8.28 11.04 2.82
CA LEU A 191 8.81 9.76 3.31
C LEU A 191 8.90 9.74 4.84
N VAL A 192 9.33 10.84 5.47
CA VAL A 192 9.32 10.97 6.93
C VAL A 192 7.91 10.80 7.48
N VAL A 193 6.91 11.45 6.86
CA VAL A 193 5.51 11.32 7.25
C VAL A 193 5.03 9.87 7.11
N VAL A 194 5.36 9.17 6.02
CA VAL A 194 5.02 7.75 5.86
C VAL A 194 5.63 6.89 6.97
N VAL A 195 6.88 7.12 7.39
CA VAL A 195 7.50 6.36 8.50
C VAL A 195 6.77 6.62 9.82
N VAL A 196 6.42 7.87 10.11
CA VAL A 196 5.69 8.23 11.34
C VAL A 196 4.30 7.59 11.35
N VAL A 197 3.57 7.69 10.23
CA VAL A 197 2.24 7.06 10.09
C VAL A 197 2.34 5.54 10.22
N PHE A 198 3.35 4.91 9.61
CA PHE A 198 3.61 3.48 9.75
C PHE A 198 3.82 3.11 11.23
N ILE A 199 4.66 3.83 11.97
CA ILE A 199 4.88 3.58 13.39
C ILE A 199 3.56 3.65 14.16
N ILE A 200 2.84 4.77 14.04
CA ILE A 200 1.60 4.99 14.80
C ILE A 200 0.54 3.92 14.46
N CYS A 201 0.39 3.59 13.18
CA CYS A 201 -0.68 2.70 12.73
C CYS A 201 -0.36 1.21 12.88
N GLN A 202 0.91 0.80 12.82
CA GLN A 202 1.28 -0.60 13.06
C GLN A 202 1.43 -0.93 14.54
N LEU A 203 1.75 0.04 15.42
CA LEU A 203 1.98 -0.17 16.86
C LEU A 203 0.84 -0.88 17.63
N PRO A 204 -0.47 -0.66 17.33
CA PRO A 204 -1.54 -1.35 18.03
C PRO A 204 -1.48 -2.88 17.91
N ASN A 205 -0.93 -3.43 16.83
CA ASN A 205 -0.87 -4.88 16.60
C ASN A 205 0.04 -5.66 17.57
N PRO A 206 1.31 -5.26 17.81
CA PRO A 206 2.14 -5.87 18.85
C PRO A 206 1.57 -5.63 20.25
N ILE A 207 1.04 -4.43 20.53
CA ILE A 207 0.42 -4.09 21.83
C ILE A 207 -0.75 -5.04 22.13
N ARG A 208 -1.66 -5.24 21.16
CA ARG A 208 -2.79 -6.18 21.31
C ARG A 208 -2.33 -7.59 21.64
N ARG A 209 -1.22 -8.05 21.07
CA ARG A 209 -0.70 -9.37 21.40
C ARG A 209 -0.07 -9.41 22.79
N LEU A 210 0.66 -8.36 23.18
CA LEU A 210 1.20 -8.29 24.53
C LEU A 210 0.07 -8.36 25.56
N LEU A 211 -1.02 -7.61 25.34
CA LEU A 211 -2.23 -7.69 26.17
C LEU A 211 -2.87 -9.09 26.17
N TYR A 212 -2.89 -9.78 25.02
CA TYR A 212 -3.36 -11.16 24.94
C TYR A 212 -2.52 -12.15 25.77
N VAL A 213 -1.20 -11.98 25.77
CA VAL A 213 -0.29 -12.82 26.56
C VAL A 213 -0.44 -12.55 28.05
N ILE A 214 -0.58 -11.28 28.44
CA ILE A 214 -0.67 -10.88 29.86
C ILE A 214 -2.02 -11.25 30.47
N HIS A 215 -3.13 -11.00 29.76
CA HIS A 215 -4.49 -11.12 30.33
C HIS A 215 -5.22 -12.42 29.96
N GLY A 216 -4.63 -13.25 29.08
CA GLY A 216 -5.20 -14.52 28.64
C GLY A 216 -6.43 -14.40 27.72
N PRO A 217 -6.87 -15.53 27.11
CA PRO A 217 -7.93 -15.55 26.11
C PRO A 217 -9.35 -15.29 26.65
N PHE A 218 -9.56 -15.41 27.97
CA PHE A 218 -10.89 -15.33 28.61
C PHE A 218 -11.43 -13.90 28.73
N ARG A 219 -10.62 -12.86 28.47
CA ARG A 219 -11.02 -11.44 28.54
C ARG A 219 -11.24 -10.81 27.16
N MET A 220 -11.90 -11.53 26.25
CA MET A 220 -12.23 -11.08 24.88
C MET A 220 -13.72 -10.72 24.70
N GLY A 221 -14.54 -10.88 25.75
CA GLY A 221 -15.96 -10.55 25.75
C GLY A 221 -16.23 -9.04 25.82
N CYS A 222 -17.48 -8.65 25.59
CA CYS A 222 -17.95 -7.28 25.77
C CYS A 222 -17.63 -6.80 27.21
N GLY A 223 -17.16 -5.55 27.35
CA GLY A 223 -16.73 -4.97 28.64
C GLY A 223 -15.24 -5.10 28.96
N TYR A 224 -14.46 -5.89 28.21
CA TYR A 224 -13.01 -5.98 28.39
C TYR A 224 -12.23 -5.10 27.41
N PRO A 225 -11.10 -4.49 27.82
CA PRO A 225 -10.29 -3.62 26.95
C PRO A 225 -9.87 -4.25 25.62
N ASN A 226 -9.59 -5.57 25.62
CA ASN A 226 -9.16 -6.30 24.43
C ASN A 226 -10.22 -6.33 23.31
N PHE A 227 -11.51 -6.30 23.66
CA PHE A 227 -12.60 -6.24 22.69
C PHE A 227 -12.54 -4.94 21.89
N TYR A 228 -12.49 -3.80 22.60
CA TYR A 228 -12.38 -2.48 21.99
C TYR A 228 -11.07 -2.31 21.20
N PHE A 229 -9.95 -2.81 21.75
CA PHE A 229 -8.63 -2.72 21.12
C PHE A 229 -8.57 -3.44 19.75
N SER A 230 -9.35 -4.51 19.58
CA SER A 230 -9.45 -5.20 18.28
C SER A 230 -10.09 -4.32 17.21
N SER A 231 -11.12 -3.54 17.56
CA SER A 231 -11.77 -2.60 16.63
C SER A 231 -10.83 -1.44 16.28
N TRP A 232 -10.14 -0.89 17.29
CA TRP A 232 -9.13 0.14 17.07
C TRP A 232 -8.03 -0.33 16.12
N ALA A 233 -7.52 -1.55 16.28
CA ALA A 233 -6.49 -2.09 15.39
C ALA A 233 -6.93 -2.09 13.92
N VAL A 234 -8.18 -2.45 13.61
CA VAL A 234 -8.69 -2.41 12.24
C VAL A 234 -8.84 -0.97 11.72
N ILE A 235 -9.27 -0.04 12.57
CA ILE A 235 -9.35 1.39 12.22
C ILE A 235 -7.95 1.93 11.86
N PHE A 236 -6.93 1.63 12.68
CA PHE A 236 -5.55 2.05 12.42
C PHE A 236 -4.99 1.45 11.13
N VAL A 237 -5.33 0.19 10.80
CA VAL A 237 -4.93 -0.42 9.54
C VAL A 237 -5.57 0.29 8.35
N ASN A 238 -6.87 0.58 8.39
CA ASN A 238 -7.55 1.34 7.34
C ASN A 238 -7.00 2.76 7.22
N PHE A 239 -6.75 3.42 8.34
CA PHE A 239 -6.18 4.76 8.38
C PHE A 239 -4.79 4.79 7.72
N ASN A 240 -3.93 3.81 8.01
CA ASN A 240 -2.61 3.69 7.38
C ASN A 240 -2.70 3.66 5.84
N SER A 241 -3.56 2.81 5.31
CA SER A 241 -3.74 2.68 3.86
C SER A 241 -4.41 3.90 3.24
N ALA A 242 -5.39 4.52 3.90
CA ALA A 242 -6.00 5.75 3.43
C ALA A 242 -5.02 6.93 3.43
N CYS A 243 -4.19 7.07 4.47
CA CYS A 243 -3.23 8.15 4.62
C CYS A 243 -2.19 8.17 3.51
N ASN A 244 -1.74 7.01 3.01
CA ASN A 244 -0.77 6.95 1.93
C ASN A 244 -1.20 7.80 0.72
N PHE A 245 -2.47 7.71 0.30
CA PHE A 245 -3.01 8.54 -0.78
C PHE A 245 -2.89 10.04 -0.48
N PHE A 246 -3.31 10.48 0.70
CA PHE A 246 -3.25 11.89 1.10
C PHE A 246 -1.80 12.38 1.22
N ILE A 247 -0.89 11.56 1.77
CA ILE A 247 0.53 11.90 1.89
C ILE A 247 1.15 12.09 0.51
N PHE A 248 0.89 11.19 -0.45
CA PHE A 248 1.40 11.37 -1.80
C PHE A 248 0.73 12.55 -2.53
N CYS A 249 -0.56 12.79 -2.32
CA CYS A 249 -1.26 13.97 -2.83
C CYS A 249 -0.65 15.28 -2.32
N LEU A 250 -0.41 15.41 -1.02
CA LEU A 250 0.05 16.65 -0.41
C LEU A 250 1.55 16.88 -0.67
N CYS A 251 2.35 15.81 -0.54
CA CYS A 251 3.80 15.94 -0.43
C CYS A 251 4.58 15.52 -1.70
N SER A 252 3.94 14.94 -2.73
CA SER A 252 4.62 14.60 -3.99
C SER A 252 4.17 15.49 -5.16
N PRO A 253 4.96 16.50 -5.57
CA PRO A 253 4.66 17.34 -6.73
C PRO A 253 4.43 16.55 -8.03
N GLY A 254 5.20 15.46 -8.22
CA GLY A 254 5.06 14.58 -9.38
C GLY A 254 3.74 13.82 -9.40
N PHE A 255 3.24 13.41 -8.23
CA PHE A 255 1.93 12.76 -8.10
C PHE A 255 0.80 13.76 -8.38
N ARG A 256 0.88 14.97 -7.82
CA ARG A 256 -0.07 16.07 -8.11
C ARG A 256 -0.17 16.38 -9.61
N ARG A 257 0.96 16.39 -10.33
CA ARG A 257 0.98 16.60 -11.78
C ARG A 257 0.27 15.49 -12.54
N GLN A 258 0.49 14.21 -12.18
CA GLN A 258 -0.20 13.08 -12.81
C GLN A 258 -1.69 13.08 -12.50
N LEU A 259 -2.08 13.34 -11.24
CA LEU A 259 -3.49 13.42 -10.84
C LEU A 259 -4.21 14.54 -11.61
N LYS A 260 -3.61 15.74 -11.68
CA LYS A 260 -4.13 16.85 -12.50
C LYS A 260 -4.26 16.47 -13.97
N GLN A 261 -3.30 15.74 -14.54
CA GLN A 261 -3.38 15.26 -15.92
C GLN A 261 -4.49 14.23 -16.12
N MET A 262 -4.74 13.32 -15.18
CA MET A 262 -5.83 12.33 -15.27
C MET A 262 -7.21 13.01 -15.15
N VAL A 263 -7.35 13.95 -14.21
CA VAL A 263 -8.59 14.73 -14.03
C VAL A 263 -8.83 15.68 -15.21
N ALA A 264 -7.78 16.32 -15.74
CA ALA A 264 -7.89 17.22 -16.89
C ALA A 264 -8.03 16.50 -18.23
N ARG A 265 -7.46 15.29 -18.42
CA ARG A 265 -7.62 14.50 -19.65
C ARG A 265 -9.04 14.00 -19.86
N ARG A 266 -9.86 13.86 -18.81
CA ARG A 266 -11.31 13.65 -18.96
C ARG A 266 -12.04 14.83 -19.63
N ARG A 267 -11.40 15.98 -19.84
CA ARG A 267 -11.98 17.16 -20.52
C ARG A 267 -11.51 17.39 -21.96
N ARG A 268 -10.63 16.56 -22.53
CA ARG A 268 -10.29 16.65 -23.98
C ARG A 268 -10.86 15.45 -24.73
N VAL A 269 -12.15 15.50 -25.02
CA VAL A 269 -12.67 14.90 -26.25
C VAL A 269 -12.11 15.78 -27.37
N GLN A 270 -11.13 15.29 -28.12
CA GLN A 270 -10.78 15.92 -29.40
C GLN A 270 -11.98 15.67 -30.33
N PRO A 271 -12.57 16.70 -30.97
CA PRO A 271 -13.41 16.45 -32.11
C PRO A 271 -12.54 15.81 -33.19
N LEU A 272 -13.02 14.73 -33.83
CA LEU A 272 -12.47 14.28 -35.10
C LEU A 272 -12.54 15.46 -36.08
N VAL A 273 -11.40 16.07 -36.40
CA VAL A 273 -11.29 16.90 -37.59
C VAL A 273 -10.98 15.94 -38.74
N SER A 274 -12.03 15.60 -39.48
CA SER A 274 -11.95 14.88 -40.74
C SER A 274 -11.01 15.64 -41.68
N SER A 275 -9.82 15.11 -41.90
CA SER A 275 -8.88 15.64 -42.89
C SER A 275 -9.28 15.09 -44.24
N THR A 276 -10.10 15.83 -44.99
CA THR A 276 -10.31 15.56 -46.41
C THR A 276 -9.07 16.03 -47.16
N THR A 277 -8.28 15.05 -47.59
CA THR A 277 -7.21 15.15 -48.58
C THR A 277 -7.72 15.77 -49.88
N VAL A 278 -7.03 16.81 -50.37
CA VAL A 278 -6.99 17.14 -51.81
C VAL A 278 -5.53 17.16 -52.25
N HIS A 279 -5.26 16.38 -53.30
CA HIS A 279 -3.98 16.02 -53.89
C HIS A 279 -3.44 17.07 -54.86
N GLY A 280 -2.10 17.18 -54.93
CA GLY A 280 -1.31 17.55 -56.12
C GLY A 280 -1.11 19.05 -56.34
N GLY A 281 0.06 19.58 -56.70
CA GLY A 281 1.37 19.04 -57.05
C GLY A 281 2.24 20.17 -57.64
N SER A 282 3.57 20.05 -57.45
CA SER A 282 4.70 20.62 -58.23
C SER A 282 4.98 22.15 -58.35
N ILE A 283 6.17 22.50 -57.79
CA ILE A 283 7.39 23.05 -58.47
C ILE A 283 7.37 24.47 -59.10
N ASN A 284 8.25 25.30 -58.50
CA ASN A 284 9.14 26.36 -59.02
C ASN A 284 8.66 27.67 -59.70
N THR A 285 9.43 28.71 -59.35
CA THR A 285 9.92 29.89 -60.10
C THR A 285 9.06 31.16 -60.25
N LEU A 286 9.74 32.26 -59.83
CA LEU A 286 9.84 33.59 -60.46
C LEU A 286 8.68 34.61 -60.39
N SER A 287 8.99 35.68 -59.64
CA SER A 287 8.87 37.12 -59.96
C SER A 287 7.53 37.75 -60.37
N ALA A 288 7.31 38.90 -59.70
CA ALA A 288 6.80 40.17 -60.24
C ALA A 288 5.28 40.38 -60.43
N GLN A 289 4.78 41.27 -59.55
CA GLN A 289 4.07 42.52 -59.86
C GLN A 289 2.68 42.55 -60.53
N ILE A 290 1.82 43.29 -59.80
CA ILE A 290 0.87 44.33 -60.25
C ILE A 290 -0.57 43.93 -60.61
N SER A 291 -1.46 44.49 -59.78
CA SER A 291 -2.79 45.09 -59.99
C SER A 291 -3.65 44.73 -61.21
N GLY A 292 -4.94 44.54 -60.91
CA GLY A 292 -6.03 44.86 -61.84
C GLY A 292 -7.38 44.31 -61.39
N HIS A 293 -8.23 45.21 -60.86
CA HIS A 293 -9.71 45.26 -60.95
C HIS A 293 -10.39 44.09 -61.70
N LEU A 294 -11.37 43.40 -61.12
CA LEU A 294 -12.72 43.87 -60.74
C LEU A 294 -13.40 42.84 -59.82
#